data_AF-A0A7S3DB81-F1
#
_entry.id   AF-A0A7S3DB81-F1
#
_cell.length_a   1.000
_cell.length_b   1.000
_cell.length_c   1.000
_cell.angle_alpha   90.00
_cell.angle_beta   90.00
_cell.angle_gamma   90.00
#
_symmetry.space_group_name_H-M   'P 1'
#
loop_
_entity.id
_entity.type
_entity.pdbx_description
1 polymer ?
#
loop_
_entity_poly.entity_id
_entity_poly.type
_entity_poly.pdbx_seq_one_letter_code
_entity_poly.pdbx_strand_id
1 'polypeptide(L)'
;GVEAEFSIHVKDGEGNVRDFLNTDMFVVLEKTDDESLTYLQADSSTLGDLHYQFTVTSATAYQLTAFGLARSRGVQASYYDDAFSGSAVEVEYVDSFDFSYSSTDKPSSSLADADSFSIRMEGAIRPYFGQVFTFYSVISDTDDRVRLYIDKDEVIDYWT
;
A
#
# COMPACT_ATOMS: atom_id res chain seq x y z
N GLY A 1 -18.30 -14.73 -19.72
CA GLY A 1 -18.16 -13.38 -19.16
C GLY A 1 -18.29 -12.37 -20.27
N VAL A 2 -18.36 -11.08 -19.92
CA VAL A 2 -18.27 -9.97 -20.87
C VAL A 2 -16.87 -9.38 -20.73
N GLU A 3 -16.19 -9.14 -21.84
CA GLU A 3 -14.89 -8.45 -21.85
C GLU A 3 -15.12 -6.97 -21.52
N ALA A 4 -14.35 -6.45 -20.58
CA ALA A 4 -14.31 -5.05 -20.22
C ALA A 4 -12.88 -4.54 -20.41
N GLU A 5 -12.76 -3.35 -21.01
CA GLU A 5 -11.49 -2.69 -21.26
C GLU A 5 -11.53 -1.24 -20.75
N PHE A 6 -10.39 -0.74 -20.32
CA PHE A 6 -10.21 0.67 -19.97
C PHE A 6 -8.76 1.09 -20.17
N SER A 7 -8.53 2.39 -20.33
CA SER A 7 -7.20 2.98 -20.42
C SER A 7 -6.98 4.02 -19.34
N ILE A 8 -5.78 4.04 -18.77
CA ILE A 8 -5.32 5.09 -17.87
C ILE A 8 -4.28 5.93 -18.60
N HIS A 9 -4.53 7.24 -18.67
CA HIS A 9 -3.64 8.23 -19.28
C HIS A 9 -2.99 9.04 -18.16
N VAL A 10 -1.66 9.01 -18.04
CA VAL A 10 -0.93 9.62 -16.93
C VAL A 10 -0.02 10.75 -17.40
N LYS A 11 -0.13 11.90 -16.72
CA LYS A 11 0.67 13.10 -16.96
C LYS A 11 1.33 13.57 -15.67
N ASP A 12 2.43 14.29 -15.79
CA ASP A 12 3.00 15.03 -14.65
C ASP A 12 2.19 16.29 -14.32
N GLY A 13 2.59 16.99 -13.24
CA GLY A 13 1.93 18.23 -12.81
C GLY A 13 2.03 19.37 -13.83
N GLU A 14 2.91 19.25 -14.82
CA GLU A 14 3.09 20.19 -15.92
C GLU A 14 2.39 19.72 -17.22
N GLY A 15 1.68 18.59 -17.18
CA GLY A 15 0.95 18.03 -18.31
C GLY A 15 1.78 17.21 -19.28
N ASN A 16 3.06 16.95 -19.00
CA ASN A 16 3.89 16.08 -19.83
C ASN A 16 3.48 14.63 -19.64
N VAL A 17 3.46 13.90 -20.75
CA VAL A 17 3.32 12.44 -20.74
C VAL A 17 4.47 11.84 -19.94
N ARG A 18 4.14 11.04 -18.93
CA ARG A 18 5.16 10.34 -18.15
C ARG A 18 5.49 9.01 -18.79
N ASP A 19 6.78 8.71 -18.84
CA ASP A 19 7.27 7.37 -19.10
C ASP A 19 7.12 6.55 -17.83
N PHE A 20 6.04 5.78 -17.76
CA PHE A 20 5.90 4.72 -16.77
C PHE A 20 6.27 3.43 -17.48
N LEU A 21 7.33 2.79 -17.02
CA LEU A 21 7.44 1.36 -17.23
C LEU A 21 6.20 0.73 -16.59
N ASN A 22 5.71 -0.40 -17.11
CA ASN A 22 4.56 -1.16 -16.60
C ASN A 22 4.74 -1.60 -15.14
N THR A 23 5.87 -1.24 -14.53
CA THR A 23 6.21 -1.53 -13.17
C THR A 23 5.63 -0.56 -12.15
N ASP A 24 5.30 0.66 -12.55
CA ASP A 24 5.08 1.77 -11.60
C ASP A 24 3.59 2.01 -11.33
N MET A 25 2.71 1.30 -12.02
CA MET A 25 1.28 1.35 -11.79
C MET A 25 0.70 -0.06 -11.80
N PHE A 26 -0.11 -0.36 -10.79
CA PHE A 26 -0.92 -1.57 -10.77
C PHE A 26 -2.37 -1.17 -10.49
N VAL A 27 -3.29 -1.93 -11.06
CA VAL A 27 -4.73 -1.70 -10.89
C VAL A 27 -5.29 -2.89 -10.12
N VAL A 28 -6.04 -2.58 -9.06
CA VAL A 28 -6.79 -3.57 -8.31
C VAL A 28 -8.27 -3.39 -8.65
N LEU A 29 -8.88 -4.50 -9.05
CA LEU A 29 -10.31 -4.62 -9.23
C LEU A 29 -10.88 -5.33 -8.01
N GLU A 30 -11.77 -4.65 -7.29
CA GLU A 30 -12.52 -5.23 -6.18
C GLU A 30 -13.95 -5.52 -6.62
N LYS A 31 -14.37 -6.76 -6.41
CA LYS A 31 -15.74 -7.19 -6.65
C LYS A 31 -16.61 -6.89 -5.43
N THR A 32 -17.66 -6.09 -5.56
CA THR A 32 -18.32 -5.46 -4.39
C THR A 32 -19.16 -6.40 -3.52
N ASP A 33 -19.60 -7.55 -4.03
CA ASP A 33 -20.45 -8.51 -3.31
C ASP A 33 -19.67 -9.48 -2.43
N ASP A 34 -18.42 -9.78 -2.78
CA ASP A 34 -17.56 -10.71 -2.02
C ASP A 34 -16.19 -10.12 -1.65
N GLU A 35 -15.96 -8.84 -1.98
CA GLU A 35 -14.71 -8.09 -1.75
C GLU A 35 -13.47 -8.75 -2.37
N SER A 36 -13.66 -9.69 -3.31
CA SER A 36 -12.54 -10.38 -3.95
C SER A 36 -11.71 -9.43 -4.80
N LEU A 37 -10.39 -9.56 -4.66
CA LEU A 37 -9.42 -8.70 -5.33
C LEU A 37 -8.84 -9.41 -6.55
N THR A 38 -8.79 -8.69 -7.67
CA THR A 38 -8.10 -9.10 -8.90
C THR A 38 -7.05 -8.06 -9.27
N TYR A 39 -5.79 -8.48 -9.38
CA TYR A 39 -4.67 -7.62 -9.76
C TYR A 39 -4.53 -7.62 -11.28
N LEU A 40 -4.75 -6.46 -11.89
CA LEU A 40 -4.62 -6.28 -13.32
C LEU A 40 -3.21 -5.77 -13.65
N GLN A 41 -2.60 -6.40 -14.64
CA GLN A 41 -1.40 -5.89 -15.30
C GLN A 41 -1.83 -5.25 -16.62
N ALA A 42 -1.13 -4.19 -17.03
CA ALA A 42 -1.40 -3.59 -18.33
C ALA A 42 -1.07 -4.60 -19.43
N ASP A 43 -2.01 -4.85 -20.35
CA ASP A 43 -1.80 -5.73 -21.50
C ASP A 43 -0.85 -5.10 -22.52
N SER A 44 -0.90 -3.77 -22.61
CA SER A 44 -0.03 -2.98 -23.45
C SER A 44 0.22 -1.63 -22.80
N SER A 45 1.39 -1.07 -23.11
CA SER A 45 1.80 0.23 -22.64
C SER A 45 2.48 1.00 -23.76
N THR A 46 2.11 2.26 -23.87
CA THR A 46 2.88 3.27 -24.59
C THR A 46 3.19 4.40 -23.61
N LEU A 47 4.04 5.36 -24.01
CA LEU A 47 4.35 6.52 -23.19
C LEU A 47 3.06 7.19 -22.69
N GLY A 48 2.84 7.18 -21.37
CA GLY A 48 1.68 7.77 -20.69
C GLY A 48 0.38 6.99 -20.73
N ASP A 49 0.27 5.95 -21.55
CA ASP A 49 -1.01 5.28 -21.81
C ASP A 49 -0.90 3.80 -21.48
N LEU A 50 -1.72 3.37 -20.53
CA LEU A 50 -1.76 2.00 -20.02
C LEU A 50 -3.14 1.43 -20.31
N HIS A 51 -3.18 0.39 -21.14
CA HIS A 51 -4.40 -0.32 -21.48
C HIS A 51 -4.56 -1.55 -20.58
N TYR A 52 -5.81 -1.85 -20.21
CA TYR A 52 -6.15 -2.97 -19.35
C TYR A 52 -7.40 -3.66 -19.89
N GLN A 53 -7.37 -4.99 -19.87
CA GLN A 53 -8.51 -5.84 -20.18
C GLN A 53 -8.78 -6.83 -19.04
N PHE A 54 -10.06 -7.07 -18.76
CA PHE A 54 -10.48 -8.13 -17.84
C PHE A 54 -11.84 -8.71 -18.25
N THR A 55 -12.11 -9.94 -17.80
CA THR A 55 -13.41 -10.60 -18.06
C THR A 55 -14.31 -10.48 -16.85
N VAL A 56 -15.44 -9.81 -17.00
CA VAL A 56 -16.51 -9.78 -16.00
C VAL A 56 -17.22 -11.13 -15.98
N THR A 57 -17.18 -11.83 -14.85
CA THR A 57 -17.75 -13.18 -14.70
C THR A 57 -19.06 -13.22 -13.93
N SER A 58 -19.42 -12.14 -13.23
CA SER A 58 -20.67 -12.00 -12.47
C SER A 58 -21.33 -10.64 -12.71
N ALA A 59 -22.66 -10.59 -12.60
CA ALA A 59 -23.45 -9.37 -12.74
C ALA A 59 -23.53 -8.60 -11.40
N THR A 60 -22.40 -8.02 -10.99
CA THR A 60 -22.22 -7.23 -9.76
C THR A 60 -21.47 -5.95 -10.07
N ALA A 61 -21.37 -5.04 -9.11
CA ALA A 61 -20.51 -3.87 -9.24
C ALA A 61 -19.04 -4.24 -8.98
N TYR A 62 -18.15 -3.54 -9.67
CA TYR A 62 -16.72 -3.65 -9.45
C TYR A 62 -16.16 -2.25 -9.17
N GLN A 63 -15.34 -2.12 -8.14
CA GLN A 63 -14.57 -0.91 -7.88
C GLN A 63 -13.16 -1.08 -8.45
N LEU A 64 -12.73 -0.09 -9.19
CA LEU A 64 -11.41 -0.06 -9.80
C LEU A 64 -10.57 0.99 -9.11
N THR A 65 -9.44 0.57 -8.57
CA THR A 65 -8.47 1.46 -7.93
C THR A 65 -7.14 1.33 -8.63
N ALA A 66 -6.66 2.44 -9.18
CA ALA A 66 -5.34 2.54 -9.79
C ALA A 66 -4.34 3.07 -8.78
N PHE A 67 -3.29 2.30 -8.51
CA PHE A 67 -2.21 2.70 -7.63
C PHE A 67 -1.01 3.10 -8.48
N GLY A 68 -0.78 4.41 -8.58
CA GLY A 68 0.44 4.94 -9.17
C GLY A 68 1.53 5.07 -8.11
N LEU A 69 2.61 4.30 -8.24
CA LEU A 69 3.86 4.51 -7.52
C LEU A 69 4.61 5.69 -8.17
N ALA A 70 3.94 6.85 -8.28
CA ALA A 70 4.41 8.04 -9.01
C ALA A 70 5.77 8.57 -8.52
N ARG A 71 6.19 8.11 -7.33
CA ARG A 71 7.56 8.08 -6.84
C ARG A 71 7.69 6.77 -6.07
N SER A 72 8.72 5.96 -6.33
CA SER A 72 9.03 4.73 -5.57
C SER A 72 9.47 5.06 -4.13
N ARG A 73 8.64 5.75 -3.36
CA ARG A 73 8.98 6.23 -2.01
C ARG A 73 8.51 5.27 -0.93
N GLY A 74 8.01 4.10 -1.32
CA GLY A 74 7.53 3.05 -0.42
C GLY A 74 6.12 3.32 0.12
N VAL A 75 5.89 2.98 1.39
CA VAL A 75 4.57 3.10 2.01
C VAL A 75 4.43 4.45 2.72
N GLN A 76 3.19 4.91 2.90
CA GLN A 76 2.93 6.08 3.73
C GLN A 76 2.98 5.67 5.19
N ALA A 77 3.82 6.32 5.99
CA ALA A 77 3.85 6.18 7.44
C ALA A 77 3.23 7.43 8.09
N SER A 78 2.26 7.20 8.97
CA SER A 78 1.63 8.23 9.80
C SER A 78 1.98 7.98 11.27
N TYR A 79 2.58 8.97 11.91
CA TYR A 79 3.07 8.89 13.30
C TYR A 79 2.11 9.59 14.25
N TYR A 80 1.81 8.98 15.41
CA TYR A 80 0.89 9.51 16.42
C TYR A 80 1.54 9.46 17.81
N ASP A 81 1.28 10.48 18.63
CA ASP A 81 1.75 10.56 20.04
C ASP A 81 1.02 9.59 21.00
N ASP A 82 0.01 8.87 20.51
CA ASP A 82 -0.85 7.98 21.30
C ASP A 82 -1.36 6.86 20.37
N ALA A 83 -2.20 5.94 20.87
CA ALA A 83 -2.76 4.77 20.18
C ALA A 83 -3.72 5.12 19.01
N PHE A 84 -3.18 5.75 17.96
CA PHE A 84 -3.87 6.22 16.76
C PHE A 84 -4.99 7.23 17.02
N SER A 85 -4.94 7.90 18.17
CA SER A 85 -5.92 8.92 18.55
C SER A 85 -5.50 10.29 17.97
N GLY A 86 -6.48 11.10 17.57
CA GLY A 86 -6.21 12.43 17.02
C GLY A 86 -5.61 12.42 15.61
N SER A 87 -4.92 13.52 15.27
CA SER A 87 -4.23 13.69 13.98
C SER A 87 -2.79 13.19 14.10
N ALA A 88 -2.28 12.61 13.01
CA ALA A 88 -0.86 12.27 12.93
C ALA A 88 0.00 13.53 13.11
N VAL A 89 1.06 13.43 13.92
CA VAL A 89 2.04 14.51 14.13
C VAL A 89 3.01 14.63 12.95
N GLU A 90 3.17 13.55 12.20
CA GLU A 90 3.97 13.50 10.99
C GLU A 90 3.40 12.48 10.01
N VAL A 91 3.50 12.79 8.71
CA VAL A 91 3.18 11.87 7.61
C VAL A 91 4.30 11.95 6.59
N GLU A 92 4.92 10.81 6.28
CA GLU A 92 5.97 10.70 5.27
C GLU A 92 5.82 9.43 4.44
N TYR A 93 6.64 9.33 3.39
CA TYR A 93 6.77 8.12 2.58
C TYR A 93 8.14 7.52 2.82
N VAL A 94 8.16 6.25 3.20
CA VAL A 94 9.35 5.50 3.62
C VAL A 94 9.46 4.20 2.84
N ASP A 95 10.68 3.86 2.40
CA ASP A 95 10.99 2.70 1.54
C ASP A 95 11.53 1.47 2.30
N SER A 96 11.82 1.63 3.58
CA SER A 96 12.25 0.57 4.49
C SER A 96 11.79 0.88 5.90
N PHE A 97 11.50 -0.17 6.67
CA PHE A 97 10.99 -0.07 8.04
C PHE A 97 11.87 -0.94 8.93
N ASP A 98 12.66 -0.29 9.76
CA ASP A 98 13.45 -0.93 10.80
C ASP A 98 13.29 -0.11 12.08
N PHE A 99 12.56 -0.67 13.04
CA PHE A 99 12.28 -0.04 14.31
C PHE A 99 13.19 -0.57 15.43
N SER A 100 14.38 -1.11 15.10
CA SER A 100 15.37 -1.56 16.07
C SER A 100 16.10 -0.38 16.75
N TYR A 101 15.35 0.47 17.44
CA TYR A 101 15.84 1.66 18.12
C TYR A 101 16.30 1.35 19.55
N SER A 102 17.16 2.22 20.11
CA SER A 102 17.41 2.18 21.55
C SER A 102 16.21 2.74 22.31
N SER A 103 16.04 2.39 23.59
CA SER A 103 14.92 2.86 24.42
C SER A 103 14.85 4.39 24.62
N THR A 104 15.83 5.15 24.12
CA THR A 104 15.83 6.62 24.16
C THR A 104 15.65 7.25 22.79
N ASP A 105 15.67 6.44 21.73
CA ASP A 105 15.46 6.89 20.36
C ASP A 105 13.98 6.78 20.00
N LYS A 106 13.54 7.68 19.14
CA LYS A 106 12.20 7.69 18.59
C LYS A 106 12.28 7.71 17.07
N PRO A 107 11.33 7.06 16.37
CA PRO A 107 11.39 6.92 14.91
C PRO A 107 11.22 8.25 14.18
N SER A 108 10.67 9.28 14.86
CA SER A 108 10.56 10.64 14.34
C SER A 108 10.84 11.67 15.42
N SER A 109 11.53 12.76 15.05
CA SER A 109 11.73 13.94 15.92
C SER A 109 10.42 14.61 16.36
N SER A 110 9.34 14.42 15.60
CA SER A 110 8.03 15.05 15.78
C SER A 110 7.19 14.40 16.89
N LEU A 111 7.50 13.15 17.25
CA LEU A 111 6.85 12.44 18.36
C LEU A 111 7.19 13.09 19.70
N ALA A 112 6.24 13.16 20.64
CA ALA A 112 6.46 13.79 21.93
C ALA A 112 7.43 12.99 22.84
N ASP A 113 7.34 11.67 22.79
CA ASP A 113 8.05 10.72 23.67
C ASP A 113 8.54 9.48 22.88
N ALA A 114 9.46 8.70 23.47
CA ALA A 114 10.01 7.48 22.88
C ALA A 114 9.31 6.19 23.33
N ASP A 115 8.55 6.21 24.44
CA ASP A 115 7.92 5.02 25.02
C ASP A 115 6.45 4.87 24.61
N SER A 116 5.77 5.98 24.28
CA SER A 116 4.34 5.97 23.93
C SER A 116 4.10 6.64 22.58
N PHE A 117 4.01 5.84 21.52
CA PHE A 117 3.61 6.29 20.19
C PHE A 117 2.91 5.17 19.42
N SER A 118 2.33 5.51 18.28
CA SER A 118 1.90 4.52 17.30
C SER A 118 2.17 4.96 15.87
N ILE A 119 2.30 4.01 14.97
CA ILE A 119 2.62 4.25 13.55
C ILE A 119 1.63 3.46 12.70
N ARG A 120 0.92 4.14 11.81
CA ARG A 120 0.08 3.50 10.79
C ARG A 120 0.79 3.54 9.45
N MET A 121 0.90 2.38 8.82
CA MET A 121 1.60 2.21 7.55
C MET A 121 0.61 1.71 6.50
N GLU A 122 0.42 2.50 5.45
CA GLU A 122 -0.55 2.21 4.39
C GLU A 122 0.11 2.35 3.02
N GLY A 123 -0.12 1.38 2.17
CA GLY A 123 0.48 1.35 0.85
C GLY A 123 0.32 0.00 0.19
N ALA A 124 1.17 -0.25 -0.79
CA ALA A 124 1.20 -1.51 -1.49
C ALA A 124 2.62 -2.03 -1.60
N ILE A 125 2.71 -3.34 -1.54
CA ILE A 125 3.94 -4.09 -1.78
C ILE A 125 3.82 -4.79 -3.12
N ARG A 126 4.93 -4.86 -3.86
CA ARG A 126 4.98 -5.66 -5.08
C ARG A 126 6.01 -6.76 -4.91
N PRO A 127 5.58 -8.02 -4.77
CA PRO A 127 6.52 -9.14 -4.76
C PRO A 127 7.20 -9.27 -6.12
N TYR A 128 8.50 -9.54 -6.13
CA TYR A 128 9.26 -9.80 -7.35
C TYR A 128 8.99 -11.19 -7.95
N PHE A 129 8.43 -12.11 -7.14
CA PHE A 129 8.24 -13.50 -7.50
C PHE A 129 6.80 -13.94 -7.22
N GLY A 130 6.24 -14.80 -8.08
CA GLY A 130 4.93 -15.42 -7.87
C GLY A 130 5.03 -16.64 -6.96
N GLN A 131 5.38 -16.43 -5.70
CA GLN A 131 5.55 -17.50 -4.70
C GLN A 131 4.84 -17.15 -3.40
N VAL A 132 4.77 -18.12 -2.48
CA VAL A 132 4.30 -17.85 -1.13
C VAL A 132 5.36 -17.00 -0.40
N PHE A 133 4.91 -15.90 0.20
CA PHE A 133 5.73 -15.06 1.06
C PHE A 133 5.35 -15.30 2.52
N THR A 134 6.33 -15.19 3.40
CA THR A 134 6.12 -15.17 4.84
C THR A 134 6.48 -13.78 5.34
N PHE A 135 5.54 -13.15 6.03
CA PHE A 135 5.76 -11.87 6.70
C PHE A 135 6.20 -12.15 8.14
N TYR A 136 7.17 -11.38 8.60
CA TYR A 136 7.67 -11.46 9.97
C TYR A 136 7.51 -10.10 10.61
N SER A 137 7.23 -10.12 11.91
CA SER A 137 7.38 -8.96 12.77
C SER A 137 8.20 -9.34 13.98
N VAL A 138 8.95 -8.37 14.50
CA VAL A 138 9.74 -8.50 15.72
C VAL A 138 9.17 -7.49 16.70
N ILE A 139 8.79 -7.98 17.87
CA ILE A 139 8.42 -7.19 19.05
C ILE A 139 9.60 -7.27 20.03
N SER A 140 10.01 -6.15 20.59
CA SER A 140 11.16 -6.11 21.49
C SER A 140 10.71 -6.22 22.94
N ASP A 141 9.60 -5.56 23.28
CA ASP A 141 9.05 -5.52 24.63
C ASP A 141 7.65 -6.13 24.71
N THR A 142 7.21 -6.46 25.93
CA THR A 142 5.92 -7.16 26.15
C THR A 142 4.69 -6.28 25.98
N ASP A 143 4.88 -4.97 25.96
CA ASP A 143 3.88 -3.92 25.72
C ASP A 143 3.83 -3.47 24.26
N ASP A 144 4.84 -3.79 23.44
CA ASP A 144 4.79 -3.62 21.99
C ASP A 144 3.62 -4.39 21.38
N ARG A 145 3.00 -3.81 20.35
CA ARG A 145 1.89 -4.42 19.61
C ARG A 145 2.09 -4.22 18.12
N VAL A 146 1.73 -5.25 17.35
CA VAL A 146 1.78 -5.19 15.88
C VAL A 146 0.57 -5.86 15.29
N ARG A 147 0.05 -5.26 14.22
CA ARG A 147 -0.95 -5.86 13.37
C ARG A 147 -0.65 -5.59 11.91
N LEU A 148 -0.74 -6.63 11.08
CA LEU A 148 -0.49 -6.54 9.64
C LEU A 148 -1.68 -7.09 8.86
N TYR A 149 -2.17 -6.27 7.94
CA TYR A 149 -3.14 -6.68 6.93
C TYR A 149 -2.46 -6.69 5.56
N ILE A 150 -2.64 -7.78 4.81
CA ILE A 150 -2.24 -7.88 3.39
C ILE A 150 -3.50 -8.22 2.62
N ASP A 151 -3.81 -7.45 1.58
CA ASP A 151 -5.00 -7.71 0.74
C ASP A 151 -6.31 -7.79 1.56
N LYS A 152 -6.37 -7.01 2.65
CA LYS A 152 -7.44 -6.97 3.68
C LYS A 152 -7.49 -8.17 4.63
N ASP A 153 -6.73 -9.22 4.38
CA ASP A 153 -6.59 -10.34 5.29
C ASP A 153 -5.63 -10.00 6.43
N GLU A 154 -6.04 -10.30 7.66
CA GLU A 154 -5.19 -10.19 8.84
C GLU A 154 -4.15 -11.33 8.83
N VAL A 155 -2.90 -11.00 8.56
CA VAL A 155 -1.80 -11.98 8.45
C VAL A 155 -0.93 -12.05 9.71
N ILE A 156 -0.92 -10.97 10.51
CA ILE A 156 -0.30 -10.93 11.85
C ILE A 156 -1.26 -10.18 12.77
N ASP A 157 -1.68 -10.82 13.87
CA ASP A 157 -2.37 -10.16 14.98
C ASP A 157 -1.62 -10.45 16.28
N TYR A 158 -0.84 -9.47 16.71
CA TYR A 158 -0.19 -9.44 18.02
C TYR A 158 -0.63 -8.15 18.73
N TRP A 159 -1.95 -7.93 18.78
CA TRP A 159 -2.55 -6.76 19.39
C TRP A 159 -3.03 -6.99 20.83
N THR A 160 -3.12 -8.26 21.26
CA THR A 160 -3.58 -8.67 22.60
C THR A 160 -2.41 -9.02 23.52
#